data_AF-A0A5J4Q4X1-F1
#
_entry.id   AF-A0A5J4Q4X1-F1
#
_cell.length_a   1.000
_cell.length_b   1.000
_cell.length_c   1.000
_cell.angle_alpha   90.00
_cell.angle_beta   90.00
_cell.angle_gamma   90.00
#
_symmetry.space_group_name_H-M   'P 1'
#
loop_
_entity.id
_entity.type
_entity.pdbx_description
1 polymer ?
#
loop_
_entity_poly.entity_id
_entity_poly.type
_entity_poly.pdbx_seq_one_letter_code
_entity_poly.pdbx_strand_id
1 'polypeptide(L)'
;MQGYFGTGNYATRRANRGKDKKIAVDNSLLTPYQRYQGLVKGKITEDNHWIASDKQPSVYNAFKKLVQQNMESIRVGSSKSIGPTSQIVSRLWNAILVQAARQLDPQGTRIQEYRAENPTTQAQLTDIDIAKRIFNTKKRGKRLDAVAFQIIQSQVNNIRQVLIDNGFQ
;
A
#
# COMPACT_ATOMS: atom_id res chain seq x y z
N MET A 1 33.03 -7.05 15.73
CA MET A 1 32.48 -8.15 16.57
C MET A 1 31.62 -9.04 15.68
N GLN A 2 32.03 -10.29 15.45
CA GLN A 2 31.25 -11.27 14.67
C GLN A 2 30.12 -11.85 15.55
N GLY A 3 28.87 -11.69 15.13
CA GLY A 3 27.69 -12.27 15.80
C GLY A 3 27.31 -13.62 15.19
N TYR A 4 26.88 -14.57 16.03
CA TYR A 4 26.45 -15.92 15.62
C TYR A 4 24.98 -16.15 15.98
N PHE A 5 24.23 -16.89 15.15
CA PHE A 5 22.86 -17.32 15.44
C PHE A 5 22.71 -18.82 15.25
N GLY A 6 22.00 -19.47 16.18
CA GLY A 6 21.58 -20.86 16.07
C GLY A 6 20.17 -20.97 15.48
N THR A 7 19.99 -21.82 14.49
CA THR A 7 18.68 -22.16 13.90
C THR A 7 17.97 -23.28 14.70
N GLY A 8 16.65 -23.43 14.51
CA GLY A 8 15.81 -24.43 15.18
C GLY A 8 14.81 -23.88 16.20
N ASN A 9 13.92 -24.73 16.73
CA ASN A 9 13.01 -24.34 17.83
C ASN A 9 13.80 -24.16 19.14
N TYR A 10 13.17 -23.64 20.19
CA TYR A 10 13.87 -23.34 21.46
C TYR A 10 14.58 -24.57 22.06
N ALA A 11 13.92 -25.74 22.01
CA ALA A 11 14.51 -27.00 22.49
C ALA A 11 15.74 -27.40 21.67
N THR A 12 15.67 -27.27 20.33
CA THR A 12 16.79 -27.51 19.41
C THR A 12 17.97 -26.56 19.67
N ARG A 13 17.70 -25.29 19.97
CA ARG A 13 18.75 -24.30 20.29
C ARG A 13 19.41 -24.58 21.64
N ARG A 14 18.64 -25.04 22.63
CA ARG A 14 19.16 -25.42 23.96
C ARG A 14 20.06 -26.65 23.87
N ALA A 15 19.67 -27.66 23.09
CA ALA A 15 20.43 -28.90 22.92
C ALA A 15 21.75 -28.70 22.14
N ASN A 16 21.81 -27.73 21.23
CA ASN A 16 22.98 -27.48 20.36
C ASN A 16 23.94 -26.40 20.89
N ARG A 17 23.86 -26.02 22.17
CA ARG A 17 24.82 -25.09 22.78
C ARG A 17 26.23 -25.67 22.70
N GLY A 18 27.07 -25.15 21.80
CA GLY A 18 28.50 -25.42 21.75
C GLY A 18 28.99 -26.39 20.67
N LYS A 19 28.12 -26.92 19.79
CA LYS A 19 28.54 -27.75 18.65
C LYS A 19 28.29 -27.05 17.31
N ASP A 20 29.32 -26.37 16.82
CA ASP A 20 29.71 -26.15 15.41
C ASP A 20 28.64 -25.82 14.35
N LYS A 21 27.59 -25.07 14.69
CA LYS A 21 26.70 -24.44 13.69
C LYS A 21 26.79 -22.92 13.70
N LYS A 22 28.03 -22.40 13.72
CA LYS A 22 28.33 -20.98 13.54
C LYS A 22 28.40 -20.68 12.04
N ILE A 23 27.29 -20.25 11.44
CA ILE A 23 27.27 -19.79 10.04
C ILE A 23 28.01 -18.45 9.98
N ALA A 24 29.05 -18.37 9.16
CA ALA A 24 29.78 -17.12 8.92
C ALA A 24 28.86 -16.11 8.24
N VAL A 25 28.89 -14.86 8.73
CA VAL A 25 28.18 -13.74 8.12
C VAL A 25 28.99 -13.31 6.91
N ASP A 26 28.53 -13.65 5.70
CA ASP A 26 28.87 -12.92 4.47
C ASP A 26 28.60 -11.41 4.68
N ASN A 27 29.31 -10.54 3.97
CA ASN A 27 29.35 -9.07 3.94
C ASN A 27 27.99 -8.38 3.68
N SER A 28 26.88 -8.96 4.16
CA SER A 28 25.56 -8.36 4.16
C SER A 28 25.55 -7.14 5.08
N LEU A 29 25.09 -6.01 4.56
CA LEU A 29 24.81 -4.77 5.31
C LEU A 29 23.65 -4.94 6.32
N LEU A 30 23.01 -6.11 6.37
CA LEU A 30 21.87 -6.40 7.24
C LEU A 30 22.33 -6.95 8.59
N THR A 31 21.82 -6.36 9.67
CA THR A 31 22.01 -6.93 11.00
C THR A 31 21.37 -8.32 11.10
N PRO A 32 21.84 -9.19 11.99
CA PRO A 32 21.30 -10.54 12.09
C PRO A 32 19.80 -10.62 12.42
N TYR A 33 19.27 -9.66 13.17
CA TYR A 33 17.83 -9.55 13.41
C TYR A 33 17.06 -9.19 12.12
N GLN A 34 17.60 -8.28 11.31
CA GLN A 34 17.03 -7.94 10.01
C GLN A 34 17.08 -9.13 9.04
N ARG A 35 18.15 -9.95 9.09
CA ARG A 35 18.22 -11.20 8.34
C ARG A 35 17.14 -12.18 8.77
N TYR A 36 17.01 -12.44 10.07
CA TYR A 36 15.96 -13.31 10.61
C TYR A 36 14.55 -12.82 10.21
N GLN A 37 14.27 -11.54 10.41
CA GLN A 37 12.97 -10.95 10.04
C GLN A 37 12.74 -10.95 8.52
N GLY A 38 13.77 -10.69 7.72
CA GLY A 38 13.72 -10.70 6.27
C GLY A 38 13.43 -12.10 5.74
N LEU A 39 14.16 -13.11 6.23
CA LEU A 39 14.04 -14.50 5.84
C LEU A 39 12.68 -15.08 6.26
N VAL A 40 12.26 -14.86 7.51
CA VAL A 40 10.93 -15.28 8.02
C VAL A 40 9.78 -14.64 7.21
N LYS A 41 9.97 -13.42 6.71
CA LYS A 41 8.98 -12.71 5.89
C LYS A 41 9.14 -12.96 4.39
N GLY A 42 10.06 -13.84 3.97
CA GLY A 42 10.33 -14.16 2.56
C GLY A 42 10.78 -12.95 1.73
N LYS A 43 11.42 -11.95 2.36
CA LYS A 43 11.89 -10.72 1.71
C LYS A 43 13.33 -10.81 1.22
N ILE A 44 14.08 -11.78 1.71
CA ILE A 44 15.46 -12.03 1.30
C ILE A 44 15.64 -13.53 1.07
N THR A 45 16.57 -13.89 0.20
CA THR A 45 17.03 -15.26 -0.05
C THR A 45 17.92 -15.75 1.11
N GLU A 46 18.22 -17.05 1.16
CA GLU A 46 19.07 -17.65 2.21
C GLU A 46 20.51 -17.09 2.21
N ASP A 47 20.98 -16.65 1.05
CA ASP A 47 22.24 -15.94 0.81
C ASP A 47 22.13 -14.41 1.02
N ASN A 48 21.04 -13.93 1.62
CA ASN A 48 20.84 -12.54 2.06
C ASN A 48 20.66 -11.49 0.95
N HIS A 49 20.30 -11.91 -0.25
CA HIS A 49 19.90 -11.00 -1.32
C HIS A 49 18.43 -10.64 -1.18
N TRP A 50 18.08 -9.38 -1.45
CA TRP A 50 16.68 -8.96 -1.45
C TRP A 50 15.92 -9.68 -2.57
N ILE A 51 14.82 -10.34 -2.21
CA ILE A 51 13.87 -10.86 -3.18
C ILE A 51 13.06 -9.68 -3.68
N ALA A 52 13.09 -9.45 -4.99
CA ALA A 52 12.25 -8.44 -5.62
C ALA A 52 10.78 -8.72 -5.26
N SER A 53 10.11 -7.72 -4.68
CA SER A 53 8.70 -7.85 -4.33
C SER A 53 7.88 -7.96 -5.62
N ASP A 54 7.32 -9.14 -5.87
CA ASP A 54 6.31 -9.41 -6.89
C ASP A 54 4.95 -8.76 -6.56
N LYS A 55 4.79 -8.28 -5.32
CA LYS A 55 3.59 -7.56 -4.90
C LYS A 55 3.40 -6.34 -5.77
N GLN A 56 2.41 -6.43 -6.65
CA GLN A 56 1.83 -5.29 -7.33
C GLN A 56 1.53 -4.21 -6.28
N PRO A 57 2.02 -2.97 -6.46
CA PRO A 57 1.63 -1.87 -5.59
C PRO A 57 0.11 -1.84 -5.49
N SER A 58 -0.43 -1.57 -4.30
CA SER A 58 -1.85 -1.25 -4.21
C SER A 58 -2.16 -0.13 -5.20
N VAL A 59 -3.37 -0.11 -5.77
CA VAL A 59 -3.79 0.94 -6.72
C VAL A 59 -3.51 2.34 -6.15
N TYR A 60 -3.71 2.51 -4.83
CA TYR A 60 -3.32 3.70 -4.09
C TYR A 60 -1.82 4.03 -4.13
N ASN A 61 -0.93 3.05 -3.92
CA ASN A 61 0.51 3.29 -3.94
C ASN A 61 1.02 3.64 -5.36
N ALA A 62 0.47 2.98 -6.39
CA ALA A 62 0.75 3.34 -7.78
C ALA A 62 0.29 4.78 -8.08
N PHE A 63 -0.93 5.12 -7.66
CA PHE A 63 -1.49 6.47 -7.79
C PHE A 63 -0.65 7.53 -7.06
N LYS A 64 -0.27 7.25 -5.81
CA LYS A 64 0.58 8.15 -5.01
C LYS A 64 1.89 8.46 -5.72
N LYS A 65 2.55 7.44 -6.30
CA LYS A 65 3.79 7.62 -7.05
C LYS A 65 3.59 8.50 -8.29
N LEU A 66 2.50 8.28 -9.03
CA LEU A 66 2.15 9.09 -10.20
C LEU A 66 1.95 10.57 -9.81
N VAL A 67 1.19 10.84 -8.76
CA VAL A 67 0.98 12.21 -8.27
C VAL A 67 2.30 12.85 -7.84
N GLN A 68 3.15 12.13 -7.11
CA GLN A 68 4.46 12.62 -6.70
C GLN A 68 5.36 13.00 -7.88
N GLN A 69 5.39 12.17 -8.93
CA GLN A 69 6.16 12.46 -10.14
C GLN A 69 5.65 13.73 -10.83
N ASN A 70 4.33 13.90 -10.92
CA ASN A 70 3.75 15.11 -11.52
C ASN A 70 4.00 16.36 -10.66
N MET A 71 3.90 16.24 -9.33
CA MET A 71 4.25 17.33 -8.41
C MET A 71 5.71 17.76 -8.60
N GLU A 72 6.65 16.82 -8.65
CA GLU A 72 8.07 17.10 -8.86
C GLU A 72 8.33 17.79 -10.22
N SER A 73 7.57 17.42 -11.26
CA SER A 73 7.66 18.02 -12.59
C SER A 73 7.13 19.46 -12.67
N ILE A 74 6.21 19.84 -11.77
CA ILE A 74 5.68 21.22 -11.67
C ILE A 74 6.60 22.06 -10.79
N ARG A 75 6.98 21.54 -9.61
CA ARG A 75 7.88 22.19 -8.67
C ARG A 75 8.88 21.20 -8.08
N VAL A 76 10.15 21.40 -8.41
CA VAL A 76 11.26 20.58 -7.90
C VAL A 76 11.30 20.60 -6.37
N GLY A 77 11.51 19.44 -5.75
CA GLY A 77 11.56 19.23 -4.31
C GLY A 77 10.20 19.19 -3.62
N SER A 78 9.10 19.41 -4.33
CA SER A 78 7.76 19.42 -3.72
C SER A 78 7.32 18.05 -3.20
N SER A 79 7.75 16.97 -3.84
CA SER A 79 7.43 15.59 -3.44
C SER A 79 8.11 15.15 -2.13
N LYS A 80 9.12 15.91 -1.66
CA LYS A 80 9.89 15.61 -0.44
C LYS A 80 9.13 15.95 0.84
N SER A 81 8.13 16.84 0.77
CA SER A 81 7.33 17.22 1.94
C SER A 81 6.18 16.23 2.15
N ILE A 82 6.34 15.33 3.13
CA ILE A 82 5.40 14.22 3.37
C ILE A 82 3.97 14.72 3.65
N GLY A 83 3.82 15.77 4.46
CA GLY A 83 2.51 16.29 4.89
C GLY A 83 1.65 16.80 3.71
N PRO A 84 2.08 17.88 3.03
CA PRO A 84 1.39 18.43 1.85
C PRO A 84 1.18 17.41 0.74
N THR A 85 2.19 16.58 0.46
CA THR A 85 2.07 15.50 -0.53
C THR A 85 0.96 14.51 -0.16
N SER A 86 0.90 14.10 1.11
CA SER A 86 -0.13 13.14 1.57
C SER A 86 -1.54 13.74 1.55
N GLN A 87 -1.68 15.04 1.80
CA GLN A 87 -2.95 15.75 1.69
C GLN A 87 -3.45 15.80 0.24
N ILE A 88 -2.60 16.21 -0.70
CA ILE A 88 -2.92 16.27 -2.13
C ILE A 88 -3.29 14.89 -2.65
N VAL A 89 -2.46 13.88 -2.38
CA VAL A 89 -2.70 12.50 -2.79
C VAL A 89 -4.02 11.98 -2.22
N SER A 90 -4.31 12.24 -0.94
CA SER A 90 -5.57 11.80 -0.32
C SER A 90 -6.79 12.46 -0.93
N ARG A 91 -6.74 13.77 -1.20
CA ARG A 91 -7.83 14.52 -1.83
C ARG A 91 -8.12 13.97 -3.23
N LEU A 92 -7.09 13.82 -4.07
CA LEU A 92 -7.26 13.32 -5.44
C LEU A 92 -7.72 11.85 -5.45
N TRP A 93 -7.18 11.04 -4.54
CA TRP A 93 -7.61 9.65 -4.39
C TRP A 93 -9.08 9.53 -4.01
N ASN A 94 -9.55 10.34 -3.06
CA ASN A 94 -10.96 10.36 -2.69
C ASN A 94 -11.85 10.80 -3.86
N ALA A 95 -11.42 11.78 -4.67
CA ALA A 95 -12.17 12.17 -5.87
C ALA A 95 -12.30 11.02 -6.89
N ILE A 96 -11.23 10.25 -7.10
CA ILE A 96 -11.24 9.05 -7.95
C ILE A 96 -12.19 7.99 -7.36
N LEU A 97 -12.16 7.77 -6.05
CA LEU A 97 -13.06 6.82 -5.40
C LEU A 97 -14.54 7.23 -5.51
N VAL A 98 -14.85 8.53 -5.45
CA VAL A 98 -16.21 9.02 -5.73
C VAL A 98 -16.62 8.71 -7.16
N GLN A 99 -15.75 8.97 -8.14
CA GLN A 99 -16.04 8.64 -9.53
C GLN A 99 -16.24 7.13 -9.72
N ALA A 100 -15.38 6.31 -9.11
CA ALA A 100 -15.48 4.86 -9.18
C ALA A 100 -16.76 4.33 -8.53
N ALA A 101 -17.15 4.88 -7.38
CA ALA A 101 -18.40 4.54 -6.70
C ALA A 101 -19.61 4.90 -7.58
N ARG A 102 -19.62 6.08 -8.20
CA ARG A 102 -20.68 6.50 -9.13
C ARG A 102 -20.73 5.63 -10.39
N GLN A 103 -19.61 5.14 -10.91
CA GLN A 103 -19.63 4.20 -12.04
C GLN A 103 -20.21 2.84 -11.65
N LEU A 104 -19.98 2.38 -10.42
CA LEU A 104 -20.47 1.10 -9.91
C LEU A 104 -21.92 1.15 -9.40
N ASP A 105 -22.37 2.33 -8.98
CA ASP A 105 -23.69 2.60 -8.44
C ASP A 105 -24.17 4.02 -8.82
N PRO A 106 -24.57 4.23 -10.09
CA PRO A 106 -24.89 5.57 -10.60
C PRO A 106 -26.02 6.27 -9.85
N GLN A 107 -26.99 5.50 -9.37
CA GLN A 107 -28.15 6.00 -8.63
C GLN A 107 -27.92 6.00 -7.11
N GLY A 108 -26.77 5.53 -6.63
CA GLY A 108 -26.47 5.42 -5.19
C GLY A 108 -27.37 4.43 -4.43
N THR A 109 -28.10 3.56 -5.14
CA THR A 109 -29.12 2.68 -4.57
C THR A 109 -28.50 1.72 -3.57
N ARG A 110 -27.34 1.13 -3.88
CA ARG A 110 -26.67 0.16 -2.99
C ARG A 110 -26.14 0.82 -1.73
N ILE A 111 -25.68 2.07 -1.84
CA ILE A 111 -25.28 2.84 -0.67
C ILE A 111 -26.50 3.05 0.22
N GLN A 112 -27.63 3.48 -0.31
CA GLN A 112 -28.86 3.69 0.46
C GLN A 112 -29.42 2.40 1.07
N GLU A 113 -29.38 1.28 0.35
CA GLU A 113 -29.74 -0.04 0.87
C GLU A 113 -28.85 -0.41 2.07
N TYR A 114 -27.53 -0.25 1.95
CA TYR A 114 -26.60 -0.50 3.06
C TYR A 114 -26.90 0.39 4.26
N ARG A 115 -27.27 1.65 4.02
CA ARG A 115 -27.69 2.59 5.07
C ARG A 115 -28.93 2.06 5.79
N ALA A 116 -29.97 1.69 5.05
CA ALA A 116 -31.21 1.15 5.62
C ALA A 116 -30.99 -0.15 6.42
N GLU A 117 -30.10 -1.03 5.96
CA GLU A 117 -29.78 -2.30 6.61
C GLU A 117 -28.90 -2.16 7.86
N ASN A 118 -28.16 -1.04 8.01
CA ASN A 118 -27.16 -0.86 9.07
C ASN A 118 -27.34 0.42 9.91
N PRO A 119 -28.57 0.76 10.37
CA PRO A 119 -28.93 2.11 10.82
C PRO A 119 -28.11 2.64 12.00
N THR A 120 -27.66 1.77 12.91
CA THR A 120 -26.90 2.15 14.12
C THR A 120 -25.40 2.36 13.88
N THR A 121 -24.81 1.73 12.86
CA THR A 121 -23.35 1.77 12.63
C THR A 121 -22.94 2.74 11.52
N GLN A 122 -23.91 3.31 10.79
CA GLN A 122 -23.67 4.06 9.56
C GLN A 122 -23.60 5.58 9.72
N ALA A 123 -24.03 6.14 10.86
CA ALA A 123 -24.19 7.58 11.04
C ALA A 123 -22.88 8.38 10.87
N GLN A 124 -21.73 7.71 11.06
CA GLN A 124 -20.39 8.30 10.95
C GLN A 124 -19.67 7.94 9.64
N LEU A 125 -20.27 7.11 8.78
CA LEU A 125 -19.63 6.63 7.56
C LEU A 125 -19.96 7.51 6.37
N THR A 126 -18.91 7.89 5.64
CA THR A 126 -19.07 8.56 4.36
C THR A 126 -19.54 7.56 3.30
N ASP A 127 -20.09 8.07 2.21
CA ASP A 127 -20.49 7.24 1.06
C ASP A 127 -19.31 6.46 0.46
N ILE A 128 -18.08 7.00 0.55
CA ILE A 128 -16.86 6.29 0.14
C ILE A 128 -16.57 5.12 1.08
N ASP A 129 -16.74 5.29 2.38
CA ASP A 129 -16.51 4.22 3.35
C ASP A 129 -17.51 3.08 3.16
N ILE A 130 -18.76 3.43 2.87
CA ILE A 130 -19.81 2.47 2.52
C ILE A 130 -19.48 1.79 1.18
N ALA A 131 -19.11 2.55 0.15
CA ALA A 131 -18.71 2.00 -1.15
C ALA A 131 -17.54 1.01 -1.04
N LYS A 132 -16.52 1.31 -0.21
CA LYS A 132 -15.43 0.37 0.06
C LYS A 132 -15.95 -0.93 0.70
N ARG A 133 -16.88 -0.85 1.64
CA ARG A 133 -17.45 -2.04 2.30
C ARG A 133 -18.29 -2.89 1.35
N ILE A 134 -19.04 -2.26 0.44
CA ILE A 134 -19.90 -2.95 -0.54
C ILE A 134 -19.07 -3.56 -1.68
N PHE A 135 -18.14 -2.78 -2.24
CA PHE A 135 -17.48 -3.12 -3.51
C PHE A 135 -16.07 -3.71 -3.36
N ASN A 136 -15.41 -3.54 -2.21
CA ASN A 136 -14.14 -4.18 -1.90
C ASN A 136 -14.32 -5.22 -0.79
N THR A 137 -14.63 -6.47 -1.19
CA THR A 137 -14.84 -7.57 -0.24
C THR A 137 -13.86 -8.71 -0.48
N LYS A 138 -13.58 -9.50 0.57
CA LYS A 138 -12.72 -10.70 0.42
C LYS A 138 -13.28 -11.71 -0.58
N LYS A 139 -14.61 -11.82 -0.69
CA LYS A 139 -15.29 -12.80 -1.55
C LYS A 139 -15.49 -12.34 -2.99
N ARG A 140 -15.80 -11.05 -3.21
CA ARG A 140 -16.15 -10.48 -4.53
C ARG A 140 -15.03 -9.63 -5.14
N GLY A 141 -13.85 -9.65 -4.53
CA GLY A 141 -12.67 -8.91 -4.99
C GLY A 141 -12.74 -7.41 -4.66
N LYS A 142 -11.78 -6.67 -5.24
CA LYS A 142 -11.61 -5.23 -5.02
C LYS A 142 -12.15 -4.42 -6.20
N ARG A 143 -13.47 -4.48 -6.44
CA ARG A 143 -14.10 -3.88 -7.63
C ARG A 143 -13.97 -2.37 -7.65
N LEU A 144 -14.08 -1.70 -6.50
CA LEU A 144 -13.89 -0.25 -6.42
C LEU A 144 -12.44 0.12 -6.79
N ASP A 145 -11.46 -0.64 -6.28
CA ASP A 145 -10.05 -0.40 -6.61
C ASP A 145 -9.75 -0.67 -8.09
N ALA A 146 -10.40 -1.67 -8.69
CA ALA A 146 -10.25 -1.97 -10.11
C ALA A 146 -10.80 -0.86 -11.01
N VAL A 147 -11.97 -0.30 -10.68
CA VAL A 147 -12.53 0.85 -11.40
C VAL A 147 -11.68 2.10 -11.15
N ALA A 148 -11.23 2.34 -9.92
CA ALA A 148 -10.30 3.42 -9.61
C ALA A 148 -9.00 3.31 -10.45
N PHE A 149 -8.47 2.10 -10.62
CA PHE A 149 -7.32 1.86 -11.48
C PHE A 149 -7.62 2.22 -12.94
N GLN A 150 -8.78 1.84 -13.47
CA GLN A 150 -9.20 2.21 -14.84
C GLN A 150 -9.33 3.73 -15.02
N ILE A 151 -9.92 4.43 -14.05
CA ILE A 151 -10.04 5.89 -14.06
C ILE A 151 -8.65 6.54 -14.03
N ILE A 152 -7.74 6.01 -13.21
CA ILE A 152 -6.36 6.50 -13.19
C ILE A 152 -5.72 6.31 -14.56
N GLN A 153 -5.84 5.13 -15.17
CA GLN A 153 -5.28 4.84 -16.49
C GLN A 153 -5.79 5.80 -17.56
N SER A 154 -7.09 6.14 -17.56
CA SER A 154 -7.65 7.10 -18.52
C SER A 154 -7.24 8.55 -18.25
N GLN A 155 -6.82 8.87 -17.02
CA GLN A 155 -6.42 10.22 -16.60
C GLN A 155 -4.92 10.41 -16.42
N VAL A 156 -4.07 9.39 -16.67
CA VAL A 156 -2.61 9.45 -16.39
C VAL A 156 -1.95 10.68 -16.98
N ASN A 157 -2.29 11.03 -18.22
CA ASN A 157 -1.71 12.18 -18.92
C ASN A 157 -2.27 13.53 -18.42
N ASN A 158 -3.36 13.52 -17.65
CA ASN A 158 -4.06 14.71 -17.17
C ASN A 158 -3.79 15.02 -15.69
N ILE A 159 -3.12 14.13 -14.93
CA ILE A 159 -2.84 14.35 -13.50
C ILE A 159 -2.05 15.64 -13.28
N ARG A 160 -1.11 15.98 -14.18
CA ARG A 160 -0.39 17.25 -14.14
C ARG A 160 -1.34 18.45 -14.20
N GLN A 161 -2.28 18.43 -15.13
CA GLN A 161 -3.24 19.52 -15.29
C GLN A 161 -4.19 19.61 -14.09
N VAL A 162 -4.68 18.46 -13.60
CA VAL A 162 -5.51 18.41 -12.39
C VAL A 162 -4.79 19.03 -11.19
N LEU A 163 -3.49 18.81 -11.02
CA LEU A 163 -2.72 19.45 -9.96
C LEU A 163 -2.70 20.98 -10.12
N ILE A 164 -2.43 21.48 -11.33
CA ILE A 164 -2.41 22.92 -11.64
C ILE A 164 -3.79 23.55 -11.41
N ASP A 165 -4.86 22.92 -11.88
CA ASP A 165 -6.23 23.40 -11.72
C ASP A 165 -6.66 23.42 -10.24
N ASN A 166 -6.06 22.57 -9.40
CA ASN A 166 -6.25 22.58 -7.95
C ASN A 166 -5.29 23.56 -7.23
N GLY A 167 -4.62 24.44 -7.96
CA GLY A 167 -3.76 25.50 -7.42
C GLY A 167 -2.37 25.04 -7.00
N PHE A 168 -1.91 23.88 -7.45
CA PHE A 168 -0.54 23.44 -7.19
C PHE A 168 0.43 24.13 -8.15
N GLN A 169 1.40 24.85 -7.59
CA GLN A 169 2.44 25.61 -8.28
C GLN A 169 3.81 25.36 -7.66
#